data_AF-A0A820HKF5-F1
#
_entry.id   AF-A0A820HKF5-F1
#
_cell.length_a   1.000
_cell.length_b   1.000
_cell.length_c   1.000
_cell.angle_alpha   90.00
_cell.angle_beta   90.00
_cell.angle_gamma   90.00
#
_symmetry.space_group_name_H-M   'P 1'
#
loop_
_entity.id
_entity.type
_entity.pdbx_description
1 polymer ?
#
loop_
_entity_poly.entity_id
_entity_poly.type
_entity_poly.pdbx_seq_one_letter_code
_entity_poly.pdbx_strand_id
1 'polypeptide(L)'
;WLGWDETNWFGFSGTHFRFLSTLCQLANKTVTDAIHQFGIQSFITLNVTTETSFNTQLDIIVNEFAQSFITNFDLLIQTVQLLTQTDQPYTIDRNAVLFYLTTQDEINGAQYARVGFQFTGPVNAETKSVSCICATDPHCQTPVFDPVNTTILSTAHQFSEVIGSMQSCYIVDSVLLSTLECYYLHSCVSILYKFINDIFNDLDSGISYFDVNILVNNSASSRFPPNASLSTIVKALLVEEWNPVFSFDQYYEQCAPSKCTYSQEVRTTDFLGVIIFVISIIGGLIAGVRLIASLLIKMIAVLW
;
A
#
# COMPACT_ATOMS: atom_id res chain seq x y z
N TRP A 1 -36.95 -22.12 -7.01
CA TRP A 1 -35.70 -21.57 -7.57
C TRP A 1 -35.90 -20.08 -7.73
N LEU A 2 -35.83 -19.36 -6.60
CA LEU A 2 -35.93 -17.90 -6.59
C LEU A 2 -34.64 -17.39 -7.22
N GLY A 3 -34.76 -16.74 -8.37
CA GLY A 3 -33.67 -16.01 -9.00
C GLY A 3 -33.28 -14.87 -8.07
N TRP A 4 -32.17 -15.05 -7.37
CA TRP A 4 -31.51 -13.97 -6.66
C TRP A 4 -30.96 -13.02 -7.72
N ASP A 5 -31.50 -11.81 -7.77
CA ASP A 5 -31.07 -10.75 -8.68
C ASP A 5 -29.56 -10.56 -8.50
N GLU A 6 -28.77 -10.83 -9.55
CA GLU A 6 -27.29 -10.89 -9.48
C GLU A 6 -26.64 -9.52 -9.24
N THR A 7 -27.45 -8.46 -9.27
CA THR A 7 -27.11 -7.07 -8.87
C THR A 7 -27.21 -6.84 -7.37
N ASN A 8 -27.89 -7.73 -6.64
CA ASN A 8 -28.10 -7.58 -5.22
C ASN A 8 -26.77 -7.74 -4.48
N TRP A 9 -26.44 -6.74 -3.67
CA TRP A 9 -25.30 -6.72 -2.77
C TRP A 9 -25.05 -8.05 -2.05
N PHE A 10 -26.10 -8.78 -1.64
CA PHE A 10 -25.95 -10.07 -0.96
C PHE A 10 -25.22 -11.15 -1.77
N GLY A 11 -25.60 -11.35 -3.02
CA GLY A 11 -24.99 -12.39 -3.86
C GLY A 11 -23.52 -12.11 -4.15
N PHE A 12 -23.15 -10.83 -4.11
CA PHE A 12 -21.80 -10.33 -4.36
C PHE A 12 -20.93 -10.24 -3.09
N SER A 13 -21.50 -9.86 -1.94
CA SER A 13 -20.75 -9.50 -0.74
C SER A 13 -19.98 -10.67 -0.14
N GLY A 14 -20.54 -11.89 -0.18
CA GLY A 14 -19.89 -13.09 0.37
C GLY A 14 -18.54 -13.39 -0.29
N THR A 15 -18.47 -13.33 -1.62
CA THR A 15 -17.21 -13.55 -2.36
C THR A 15 -16.28 -12.35 -2.23
N HIS A 16 -16.83 -11.13 -2.21
CA HIS A 16 -16.10 -9.89 -1.99
C HIS A 16 -15.31 -9.91 -0.68
N PHE A 17 -16.00 -10.15 0.45
CA PHE A 17 -15.35 -10.16 1.76
C PHE A 17 -14.41 -11.35 1.96
N ARG A 18 -14.71 -12.51 1.35
CA ARG A 18 -13.79 -13.64 1.38
C ARG A 18 -12.47 -13.30 0.68
N PHE A 19 -12.53 -12.63 -0.47
CA PHE A 19 -11.33 -12.18 -1.17
C PHE A 19 -10.58 -11.11 -0.37
N LEU A 20 -11.28 -10.10 0.16
CA LEU A 20 -10.67 -9.09 1.03
C LEU A 20 -10.00 -9.71 2.26
N SER A 21 -10.64 -10.67 2.92
CA SER A 21 -10.06 -11.42 4.04
C SER A 21 -8.79 -12.17 3.62
N THR A 22 -8.74 -12.72 2.41
CA THR A 22 -7.56 -13.41 1.89
C THR A 22 -6.41 -12.43 1.66
N LEU A 23 -6.71 -11.24 1.13
CA LEU A 23 -5.71 -10.17 0.98
C LEU A 23 -5.17 -9.71 2.33
N CYS A 24 -6.03 -9.57 3.34
CA CYS A 24 -5.62 -9.21 4.70
C CYS A 24 -4.68 -10.27 5.30
N GLN A 25 -5.01 -11.56 5.15
CA GLN A 25 -4.16 -12.65 5.62
C GLN A 25 -2.81 -12.68 4.91
N LEU A 26 -2.81 -12.48 3.58
CA LEU A 26 -1.60 -12.42 2.79
C LEU A 26 -0.72 -11.24 3.22
N ALA A 27 -1.29 -10.04 3.35
CA ALA A 27 -0.55 -8.86 3.80
C ALA A 27 0.03 -9.04 5.21
N ASN A 28 -0.76 -9.56 6.16
CA ASN A 28 -0.27 -9.85 7.51
C ASN A 28 0.91 -10.84 7.49
N LYS A 29 0.81 -11.90 6.67
CA LYS A 29 1.92 -12.83 6.48
C LYS A 29 3.14 -12.15 5.87
N THR A 30 2.97 -11.34 4.83
CA THR A 30 4.06 -10.58 4.19
C THR A 30 4.75 -9.65 5.18
N VAL A 31 4.00 -8.92 6.01
CA VAL A 31 4.55 -8.04 7.05
C VAL A 31 5.30 -8.86 8.12
N THR A 32 4.73 -9.97 8.57
CA THR A 32 5.37 -10.86 9.55
C THR A 32 6.69 -11.42 9.02
N ASP A 33 6.69 -11.91 7.78
CA ASP A 33 7.88 -12.43 7.10
C ASP A 33 8.92 -11.31 6.91
N ALA A 34 8.50 -10.09 6.58
CA ALA A 34 9.36 -8.92 6.47
C ALA A 34 10.03 -8.57 7.80
N ILE A 35 9.27 -8.52 8.90
CA ILE A 35 9.81 -8.26 10.24
C ILE A 35 10.85 -9.33 10.62
N HIS A 36 10.57 -10.60 10.34
CA HIS A 36 11.52 -11.68 10.59
C HIS A 36 12.79 -11.53 9.74
N GLN A 37 12.67 -11.21 8.45
CA GLN A 37 13.81 -10.96 7.57
C GLN A 37 14.62 -9.72 7.96
N PHE A 38 13.99 -8.70 8.54
CA PHE A 38 14.69 -7.56 9.09
C PHE A 38 15.48 -7.94 10.33
N GLY A 39 14.87 -8.70 11.24
CA GLY A 39 15.46 -9.08 12.52
C GLY A 39 16.70 -9.98 12.44
N ILE A 40 16.94 -10.62 11.29
CA ILE A 40 18.18 -11.39 11.05
C ILE A 40 19.34 -10.53 10.52
N GLN A 41 19.07 -9.27 10.16
CA GLN A 41 20.10 -8.34 9.68
C GLN A 41 20.85 -7.71 10.85
N SER A 42 22.15 -7.47 10.67
CA SER A 42 22.99 -6.78 11.66
C SER A 42 23.31 -5.37 11.18
N PHE A 43 23.19 -4.40 12.10
CA PHE A 43 23.65 -3.03 11.88
C PHE A 43 25.13 -2.93 12.25
N ILE A 44 26.00 -2.68 11.26
CA ILE A 44 27.45 -2.68 11.44
C ILE A 44 28.02 -1.30 11.10
N THR A 45 28.76 -0.73 12.04
CA THR A 45 29.46 0.56 11.88
C THR A 45 30.94 0.41 12.17
N LEU A 46 31.80 1.08 11.40
CA LEU A 46 33.26 1.04 11.60
C LEU A 46 33.71 1.71 12.91
N ASN A 47 33.04 2.81 13.26
CA ASN A 47 33.25 3.55 14.49
C ASN A 47 31.90 3.72 15.20
N VAL A 48 31.92 3.84 16.53
CA VAL A 48 30.72 4.19 17.28
C VAL A 48 30.16 5.51 16.77
N THR A 49 28.88 5.48 16.41
CA THR A 49 28.14 6.64 15.92
C THR A 49 27.47 7.38 17.08
N THR A 50 27.10 8.64 16.84
CA THR A 50 26.27 9.40 17.79
C THR A 50 24.83 8.88 17.77
N GLU A 51 24.09 9.06 18.85
CA GLU A 51 22.66 8.67 18.94
C GLU A 51 21.82 9.26 17.81
N THR A 52 22.05 10.54 17.47
CA THR A 52 21.37 11.20 16.35
C THR A 52 21.64 10.53 15.01
N SER A 53 22.91 10.17 14.74
CA SER A 53 23.30 9.50 13.50
C SER A 53 22.78 8.07 13.46
N PHE A 54 22.77 7.37 14.60
CA PHE A 54 22.21 6.03 14.75
C PHE A 54 20.72 6.02 14.42
N ASN A 55 19.92 6.87 15.09
CA ASN A 55 18.47 6.94 14.86
C ASN A 55 18.16 7.32 13.40
N THR A 56 18.84 8.32 12.86
CA THR A 56 18.62 8.76 11.47
C THR A 56 18.94 7.64 10.47
N GLN A 57 20.04 6.91 10.66
CA GLN A 57 20.40 5.80 9.77
C GLN A 57 19.42 4.64 9.86
N LEU A 58 18.97 4.28 11.08
CA LEU A 58 17.99 3.22 11.27
C LEU A 58 16.62 3.59 10.71
N ASP A 59 16.18 4.84 10.86
CA ASP A 59 14.95 5.32 10.23
C ASP A 59 15.00 5.18 8.70
N ILE A 60 16.13 5.56 8.08
CA ILE A 60 16.31 5.40 6.63
C ILE A 60 16.27 3.91 6.25
N ILE A 61 17.02 3.07 6.97
CA ILE A 61 17.09 1.62 6.71
C ILE A 61 15.71 0.96 6.83
N VAL A 62 14.96 1.26 7.88
CA VAL A 62 13.61 0.70 8.08
C VAL A 62 12.65 1.20 6.99
N ASN A 63 12.70 2.49 6.65
CA ASN A 63 11.85 3.02 5.60
C ASN A 63 12.15 2.40 4.24
N GLU A 64 13.41 2.32 3.83
CA GLU A 64 13.81 1.67 2.58
C GLU A 64 13.40 0.19 2.55
N PHE A 65 13.61 -0.50 3.67
CA PHE A 65 13.21 -1.90 3.81
C PHE A 65 11.69 -2.06 3.65
N ALA A 66 10.88 -1.28 4.37
CA ALA A 66 9.42 -1.33 4.27
C ALA A 66 8.92 -1.00 2.86
N GLN A 67 9.49 0.01 2.20
CA GLN A 67 9.13 0.39 0.82
C GLN A 67 9.41 -0.73 -0.19
N SER A 68 10.46 -1.53 0.02
CA SER A 68 10.75 -2.70 -0.82
C SER A 68 9.61 -3.72 -0.78
N PHE A 69 9.08 -4.05 0.42
CA PHE A 69 7.96 -4.98 0.55
C PHE A 69 6.65 -4.44 0.00
N ILE A 70 6.37 -3.16 0.24
CA ILE A 70 5.21 -2.46 -0.33
C ILE A 70 5.25 -2.57 -1.86
N THR A 71 6.39 -2.27 -2.48
CA THR A 71 6.58 -2.33 -3.94
C THR A 71 6.40 -3.75 -4.47
N ASN A 72 7.00 -4.75 -3.82
CA ASN A 72 6.89 -6.14 -4.24
C ASN A 72 5.45 -6.68 -4.10
N PHE A 73 4.74 -6.26 -3.06
CA PHE A 73 3.34 -6.63 -2.87
C PHE A 73 2.43 -5.99 -3.91
N ASP A 74 2.61 -4.71 -4.21
CA ASP A 74 1.87 -4.04 -5.30
C ASP A 74 2.10 -4.75 -6.63
N LEU A 75 3.35 -5.11 -6.96
CA LEU A 75 3.68 -5.88 -8.16
C LEU A 75 2.96 -7.23 -8.19
N LEU A 76 2.89 -7.93 -7.05
CA LEU A 76 2.17 -9.19 -6.94
C LEU A 76 0.67 -9.01 -7.23
N ILE A 77 0.03 -8.00 -6.65
CA ILE A 77 -1.39 -7.71 -6.87
C ILE A 77 -1.67 -7.36 -8.33
N GLN A 78 -0.84 -6.51 -8.95
CA GLN A 78 -0.95 -6.18 -10.37
C GLN A 78 -0.79 -7.41 -11.26
N THR A 79 0.14 -8.30 -10.91
CA THR A 79 0.34 -9.56 -11.63
C THR A 79 -0.90 -10.45 -11.53
N VAL A 80 -1.50 -10.57 -10.34
CA VAL A 80 -2.73 -11.34 -10.15
C VAL A 80 -3.89 -10.75 -10.95
N GLN A 81 -4.06 -9.42 -10.94
CA GLN A 81 -5.06 -8.74 -11.77
C GLN A 81 -4.88 -9.06 -13.25
N LEU A 82 -3.67 -8.88 -13.78
CA LEU A 82 -3.37 -9.17 -15.19
C LEU A 82 -3.65 -10.63 -15.54
N LEU A 83 -3.19 -11.59 -14.72
CA LEU A 83 -3.44 -13.01 -14.94
C LEU A 83 -4.94 -13.34 -14.92
N THR A 84 -5.71 -12.73 -14.02
CA THR A 84 -7.16 -12.95 -13.97
C THR A 84 -7.88 -12.41 -15.21
N GLN A 85 -7.40 -11.31 -15.78
CA GLN A 85 -7.96 -10.71 -16.99
C GLN A 85 -7.56 -11.48 -18.26
N THR A 86 -6.33 -12.00 -18.35
CA THR A 86 -5.84 -12.70 -19.54
C THR A 86 -6.29 -14.14 -19.60
N ASP A 87 -6.16 -14.88 -18.50
CA ASP A 87 -6.43 -16.32 -18.50
C ASP A 87 -7.93 -16.60 -18.39
N GLN A 88 -8.71 -15.59 -17.98
CA GLN A 88 -10.14 -15.69 -17.69
C GLN A 88 -10.49 -17.06 -17.12
N PRO A 89 -9.76 -17.52 -16.06
CA PRO A 89 -9.86 -18.89 -15.61
C PRO A 89 -11.34 -19.17 -15.40
N TYR A 90 -11.84 -20.29 -15.94
CA TYR A 90 -13.25 -20.69 -15.93
C TYR A 90 -13.83 -20.47 -14.53
N THR A 91 -14.32 -19.26 -14.27
CA THR A 91 -15.06 -18.97 -13.06
C THR A 91 -16.39 -19.63 -13.37
N ILE A 92 -16.77 -20.59 -12.55
CA ILE A 92 -17.92 -21.46 -12.78
C ILE A 92 -19.21 -20.64 -13.00
N ASP A 93 -19.20 -19.34 -12.70
CA ASP A 93 -20.32 -18.45 -12.93
C ASP A 93 -20.30 -17.56 -14.17
N ARG A 94 -19.19 -17.17 -14.82
CA ARG A 94 -19.24 -15.90 -15.59
C ARG A 94 -18.41 -15.75 -16.85
N ASN A 95 -18.78 -16.43 -17.95
CA ASN A 95 -18.47 -15.92 -19.30
C ASN A 95 -19.69 -15.96 -20.24
N ALA A 96 -20.36 -17.12 -20.32
CA ALA A 96 -21.65 -17.26 -20.97
C ALA A 96 -22.39 -18.47 -20.40
N VAL A 97 -23.56 -18.27 -19.81
CA VAL A 97 -24.40 -19.37 -19.35
C VAL A 97 -25.29 -19.81 -20.50
N LEU A 98 -25.19 -21.10 -20.86
CA LEU A 98 -26.14 -21.73 -21.76
C LEU A 98 -27.43 -21.97 -20.96
N PHE A 99 -28.50 -21.28 -21.32
CA PHE A 99 -29.80 -21.51 -20.74
C PHE A 99 -30.77 -22.04 -21.79
N TYR A 100 -31.71 -22.86 -21.34
CA TYR A 100 -32.84 -23.28 -22.16
C TYR A 100 -34.14 -22.84 -21.47
N LEU A 101 -34.98 -22.12 -22.20
CA LEU A 101 -36.33 -21.78 -21.76
C LEU A 101 -37.31 -22.62 -22.57
N THR A 102 -38.15 -23.39 -21.89
CA THR A 102 -39.30 -24.04 -22.53
C THR A 102 -40.45 -23.06 -22.57
N THR A 103 -40.78 -22.58 -23.76
CA THR A 103 -41.89 -21.67 -23.98
C THR A 103 -43.00 -22.42 -24.72
N GLN A 104 -44.24 -22.18 -24.30
CA GLN A 104 -45.42 -22.76 -24.93
C GLN A 104 -46.03 -21.74 -25.89
N ASP A 105 -46.28 -22.15 -27.13
CA ASP A 105 -47.04 -21.33 -28.08
C ASP A 105 -48.49 -21.19 -27.58
N GLU A 106 -48.93 -19.98 -27.25
CA GLU A 106 -50.30 -19.74 -26.75
C GLU A 106 -51.38 -20.12 -27.78
N ILE A 107 -51.03 -20.17 -29.07
CA ILE A 107 -51.98 -20.42 -30.16
C ILE A 107 -52.08 -21.92 -30.50
N ASN A 108 -50.96 -22.64 -30.49
CA ASN A 108 -50.89 -24.01 -31.00
C ASN A 108 -50.59 -25.07 -29.92
N GLY A 109 -50.29 -24.65 -28.69
CA GLY A 109 -49.88 -25.54 -27.60
C GLY A 109 -48.55 -26.25 -27.82
N ALA A 110 -47.85 -25.95 -28.92
CA ALA A 110 -46.54 -26.52 -29.23
C ALA A 110 -45.49 -26.01 -28.24
N GLN A 111 -44.72 -26.93 -27.66
CA GLN A 111 -43.58 -26.58 -26.81
C GLN A 111 -42.32 -26.48 -27.66
N TYR A 112 -41.60 -25.39 -27.51
CA TYR A 112 -40.29 -25.22 -28.12
C TYR A 112 -39.26 -24.81 -27.07
N ALA A 113 -38.06 -25.36 -27.22
CA ALA A 113 -36.92 -25.01 -26.39
C ALA A 113 -36.17 -23.84 -27.03
N ARG A 114 -36.13 -22.70 -26.35
CA ARG A 114 -35.28 -21.57 -26.73
C ARG A 114 -33.93 -21.77 -26.06
N VAL A 115 -32.91 -22.05 -26.86
CA VAL A 115 -31.52 -22.09 -26.39
C VAL A 115 -30.94 -20.70 -26.54
N GLY A 116 -30.47 -20.11 -25.44
CA GLY A 116 -29.88 -18.79 -25.41
C GLY A 116 -28.53 -18.79 -24.71
N PHE A 117 -27.72 -17.78 -25.01
CA PHE A 117 -26.53 -17.46 -24.25
C PHE A 117 -26.83 -16.25 -23.37
N GLN A 118 -26.62 -16.38 -22.07
CA GLN A 118 -26.60 -15.24 -21.17
C GLN A 118 -25.14 -14.85 -20.97
N PHE A 119 -24.75 -13.74 -21.58
CA PHE A 119 -23.45 -13.14 -21.30
C PHE A 119 -23.44 -12.61 -19.88
N THR A 120 -22.34 -12.85 -19.19
CA THR A 120 -22.17 -12.35 -17.84
C THR A 120 -21.39 -11.05 -17.88
N GLY A 121 -21.90 -10.10 -17.11
CA GLY A 121 -21.25 -8.84 -16.87
C GLY A 121 -22.04 -8.05 -15.85
N PRO A 122 -21.48 -6.92 -15.41
CA PRO A 122 -22.16 -6.00 -14.54
C PRO A 122 -23.55 -5.61 -15.11
N VAL A 123 -24.61 -5.72 -14.31
CA VAL A 123 -26.01 -5.55 -14.77
C VAL A 123 -26.54 -4.19 -14.35
N ASN A 124 -27.26 -3.52 -15.24
CA ASN A 124 -28.00 -2.31 -14.89
C ASN A 124 -29.23 -2.70 -14.04
N ALA A 125 -29.31 -2.18 -12.82
CA ALA A 125 -30.38 -2.52 -11.87
C ALA A 125 -31.78 -2.10 -12.35
N GLU A 126 -31.89 -1.00 -13.09
CA GLU A 126 -33.18 -0.47 -13.57
C GLU A 126 -33.74 -1.28 -14.75
N THR A 127 -32.89 -1.61 -15.73
CA THR A 127 -33.32 -2.31 -16.95
C THR A 127 -33.16 -3.82 -16.86
N LYS A 128 -32.48 -4.32 -15.82
CA LYS A 128 -32.02 -5.71 -15.67
C LYS A 128 -31.24 -6.23 -16.89
N SER A 129 -30.73 -5.32 -17.72
CA SER A 129 -29.92 -5.67 -18.88
C SER A 129 -28.45 -5.63 -18.48
N VAL A 130 -27.68 -6.57 -19.00
CA VAL A 130 -26.22 -6.55 -18.91
C VAL A 130 -25.73 -5.21 -19.44
N SER A 131 -25.10 -4.41 -18.58
CA SER A 131 -24.62 -3.07 -18.93
C SER A 131 -23.46 -3.14 -19.93
N CYS A 132 -22.75 -4.27 -19.95
CA CYS A 132 -21.54 -4.51 -20.72
C CYS A 132 -21.11 -5.98 -20.62
N ILE A 133 -20.38 -6.48 -21.61
CA ILE A 133 -19.97 -7.89 -21.67
C ILE A 133 -18.49 -8.01 -21.32
N CYS A 134 -18.15 -8.79 -20.29
CA CYS A 134 -16.78 -8.93 -19.80
C CYS A 134 -15.79 -9.57 -20.79
N ALA A 135 -16.31 -10.35 -21.73
CA ALA A 135 -15.51 -10.92 -22.82
C ALA A 135 -15.05 -9.86 -23.84
N THR A 136 -15.77 -8.74 -23.97
CA THR A 136 -15.43 -7.65 -24.90
C THR A 136 -14.85 -6.43 -24.20
N ASP A 137 -15.24 -6.19 -22.95
CA ASP A 137 -14.75 -5.09 -22.13
C ASP A 137 -14.39 -5.61 -20.72
N PRO A 138 -13.11 -5.94 -20.48
CA PRO A 138 -12.66 -6.45 -19.18
C PRO A 138 -12.65 -5.38 -18.09
N HIS A 139 -12.70 -4.09 -18.44
CA HIS A 139 -12.70 -2.98 -17.49
C HIS A 139 -14.09 -2.57 -17.05
N CYS A 140 -15.12 -3.31 -17.46
CA CYS A 140 -16.47 -2.91 -17.14
C CYS A 140 -16.77 -3.02 -15.64
N GLN A 141 -17.50 -2.03 -15.13
CA GLN A 141 -17.86 -1.90 -13.73
C GLN A 141 -19.21 -1.19 -13.57
N THR A 142 -19.93 -1.49 -12.49
CA THR A 142 -21.07 -0.69 -11.99
C THR A 142 -21.07 -0.67 -10.47
N PRO A 143 -21.65 0.38 -9.86
CA PRO A 143 -22.04 0.34 -8.46
C PRO A 143 -22.92 -0.88 -8.15
N VAL A 144 -22.82 -1.34 -6.91
CA VAL A 144 -23.69 -2.40 -6.38
C VAL A 144 -24.96 -1.77 -5.81
N PHE A 145 -26.08 -2.42 -6.04
CA PHE A 145 -27.39 -1.93 -5.62
C PHE A 145 -28.06 -2.90 -4.64
N ASP A 146 -28.80 -2.35 -3.69
CA ASP A 146 -29.68 -3.09 -2.79
C ASP A 146 -31.15 -2.89 -3.20
N PRO A 147 -31.95 -3.96 -3.34
CA PRO A 147 -33.38 -3.83 -3.58
C PRO A 147 -34.08 -3.18 -2.39
N VAL A 148 -34.61 -1.97 -2.59
CA VAL A 148 -35.46 -1.33 -1.59
C VAL A 148 -36.79 -2.06 -1.54
N ASN A 149 -37.24 -2.37 -0.32
CA ASN A 149 -38.43 -3.17 -0.04
C ASN A 149 -39.70 -2.44 -0.50
N THR A 150 -40.01 -2.48 -1.80
CA THR A 150 -41.31 -2.07 -2.30
C THR A 150 -42.27 -3.25 -2.11
N THR A 151 -43.29 -3.06 -1.28
CA THR A 151 -44.42 -3.98 -1.18
C THR A 151 -44.86 -4.44 -2.57
N ILE A 152 -45.00 -5.75 -2.72
CA ILE A 152 -45.31 -6.69 -3.83
C ILE A 152 -46.27 -6.23 -4.96
N LEU A 153 -46.58 -4.94 -5.12
CA LEU A 153 -47.56 -4.40 -6.07
C LEU A 153 -47.09 -3.18 -6.88
N SER A 154 -45.85 -2.70 -6.74
CA SER A 154 -45.31 -1.68 -7.66
C SER A 154 -44.31 -2.30 -8.63
N THR A 155 -44.59 -2.17 -9.93
CA THR A 155 -43.75 -2.59 -11.06
C THR A 155 -42.43 -1.79 -11.21
N ALA A 156 -42.10 -0.93 -10.24
CA ALA A 156 -40.82 -0.25 -10.13
C ALA A 156 -40.13 -0.73 -8.85
N HIS A 157 -39.16 -1.63 -9.00
CA HIS A 157 -38.21 -1.92 -7.92
C HIS A 157 -37.33 -0.68 -7.74
N GLN A 158 -37.43 -0.02 -6.60
CA GLN A 158 -36.52 1.06 -6.27
C GLN A 158 -35.23 0.41 -5.74
N PHE A 159 -34.08 0.79 -6.29
CA PHE A 159 -32.79 0.29 -5.86
C PHE A 159 -32.03 1.42 -5.16
N SER A 160 -31.36 1.11 -4.05
CA SER A 160 -30.44 2.04 -3.40
C SER A 160 -29.01 1.62 -3.71
N GLU A 161 -28.19 2.57 -4.16
CA GLU A 161 -26.76 2.33 -4.34
C GLU A 161 -26.10 2.06 -2.99
N VAL A 162 -25.27 1.02 -2.92
CA VAL A 162 -24.40 0.74 -1.77
C VAL A 162 -23.10 1.49 -1.99
N ILE A 163 -23.00 2.70 -1.41
CA ILE A 163 -21.89 3.62 -1.62
C ILE A 163 -20.54 2.92 -1.38
N GLY A 164 -19.63 3.03 -2.34
CA GLY A 164 -18.30 2.43 -2.23
C GLY A 164 -18.23 0.96 -2.63
N SER A 165 -19.34 0.28 -2.88
CA SER A 165 -19.34 -1.11 -3.36
C SER A 165 -19.42 -1.14 -4.88
N MET A 166 -18.39 -1.68 -5.53
CA MET A 166 -18.26 -1.80 -6.98
C MET A 166 -18.26 -3.26 -7.42
N GLN A 167 -19.03 -3.56 -8.45
CA GLN A 167 -19.00 -4.85 -9.15
C GLN A 167 -18.32 -4.66 -10.50
N SER A 168 -17.35 -5.51 -10.80
CA SER A 168 -16.63 -5.57 -12.07
C SER A 168 -16.66 -6.99 -12.64
N CYS A 169 -16.04 -7.18 -13.79
CA CYS A 169 -15.91 -8.46 -14.47
C CYS A 169 -15.17 -9.51 -13.65
N TYR A 170 -14.20 -9.08 -12.84
CA TYR A 170 -13.39 -9.96 -12.02
C TYR A 170 -13.54 -9.57 -10.54
N ILE A 171 -13.51 -10.57 -9.66
CA ILE A 171 -13.62 -10.34 -8.22
C ILE A 171 -12.47 -9.49 -7.69
N VAL A 172 -11.27 -9.66 -8.26
CA VAL A 172 -10.08 -8.89 -7.89
C VAL A 172 -10.31 -7.40 -8.15
N ASP A 173 -10.78 -7.06 -9.34
CA ASP A 173 -11.08 -5.67 -9.72
C ASP A 173 -12.25 -5.13 -8.91
N SER A 174 -13.30 -5.94 -8.71
CA SER A 174 -14.46 -5.56 -7.89
C SER A 174 -14.06 -5.17 -6.47
N VAL A 175 -13.17 -5.93 -5.83
CA VAL A 175 -12.63 -5.60 -4.50
C VAL A 175 -11.74 -4.37 -4.56
N LEU A 176 -10.76 -4.31 -5.47
CA LEU A 176 -9.79 -3.23 -5.50
C LEU A 176 -10.39 -1.86 -5.87
N LEU A 177 -11.45 -1.84 -6.69
CA LEU A 177 -12.19 -0.63 -7.06
C LEU A 177 -13.13 -0.15 -5.95
N SER A 178 -13.53 -1.04 -5.04
CA SER A 178 -14.44 -0.69 -3.95
C SER A 178 -13.73 0.10 -2.84
N THR A 179 -14.51 0.79 -2.02
CA THR A 179 -14.09 1.52 -0.81
C THR A 179 -14.81 0.94 0.41
N LEU A 180 -14.39 1.35 1.60
CA LEU A 180 -15.05 0.96 2.85
C LEU A 180 -16.09 1.99 3.32
N GLU A 181 -16.45 2.96 2.47
CA GLU A 181 -17.25 4.13 2.84
C GLU A 181 -18.61 3.77 3.47
N CYS A 182 -19.32 2.78 2.91
CA CYS A 182 -20.59 2.31 3.45
C CYS A 182 -20.51 1.93 4.94
N TYR A 183 -19.40 1.35 5.39
CA TYR A 183 -19.27 0.86 6.76
C TYR A 183 -19.09 1.98 7.79
N TYR A 184 -18.85 3.22 7.35
CA TYR A 184 -18.82 4.42 8.19
C TYR A 184 -20.18 5.15 8.26
N LEU A 185 -21.17 4.74 7.46
CA LEU A 185 -22.47 5.40 7.33
C LEU A 185 -23.59 4.57 7.97
N HIS A 186 -24.37 5.20 8.86
CA HIS A 186 -25.50 4.54 9.53
C HIS A 186 -26.56 4.00 8.54
N SER A 187 -26.92 4.79 7.52
CA SER A 187 -27.91 4.39 6.51
C SER A 187 -27.48 3.11 5.79
N CYS A 188 -26.18 2.96 5.55
CA CYS A 188 -25.61 1.91 4.76
C CYS A 188 -25.41 0.63 5.59
N VAL A 189 -24.93 0.76 6.84
CA VAL A 189 -24.87 -0.35 7.81
C VAL A 189 -26.28 -0.87 8.17
N SER A 190 -27.31 -0.02 8.13
CA SER A 190 -28.69 -0.47 8.37
C SER A 190 -29.18 -1.50 7.34
N ILE A 191 -28.64 -1.47 6.12
CA ILE A 191 -28.90 -2.49 5.08
C ILE A 191 -28.37 -3.86 5.54
N LEU A 192 -27.13 -3.88 6.06
CA LEU A 192 -26.52 -5.08 6.63
C LEU A 192 -27.34 -5.64 7.80
N TYR A 193 -27.73 -4.76 8.72
CA TYR A 193 -28.48 -5.12 9.92
C TYR A 193 -29.84 -5.73 9.58
N LYS A 194 -30.59 -5.08 8.67
CA LYS A 194 -31.88 -5.58 8.20
C LYS A 194 -31.73 -6.97 7.58
N PHE A 195 -30.72 -7.15 6.74
CA PHE A 195 -30.49 -8.41 6.06
C PHE A 195 -30.12 -9.55 7.02
N ILE A 196 -29.23 -9.28 7.98
CA ILE A 196 -28.89 -10.24 9.03
C ILE A 196 -30.16 -10.62 9.79
N ASN A 197 -31.00 -9.66 10.16
CA ASN A 197 -32.28 -9.97 10.80
C ASN A 197 -33.19 -10.84 9.93
N ASP A 198 -33.34 -10.54 8.65
CA ASP A 198 -34.18 -11.29 7.72
C ASP A 198 -33.71 -12.76 7.62
N ILE A 199 -32.39 -13.00 7.47
CA ILE A 199 -31.83 -14.36 7.47
C ILE A 199 -32.02 -15.08 8.81
N PHE A 200 -31.73 -14.42 9.92
CA PHE A 200 -31.74 -15.06 11.24
C PHE A 200 -33.17 -15.39 11.70
N ASN A 201 -34.15 -14.53 11.37
CA ASN A 201 -35.56 -14.81 11.63
C ASN A 201 -36.07 -16.02 10.84
N ASP A 202 -35.56 -16.24 9.62
CA ASP A 202 -35.96 -17.36 8.77
C ASP A 202 -35.30 -18.70 9.16
N LEU A 203 -34.13 -18.68 9.82
CA LEU A 203 -33.34 -19.89 10.08
C LEU A 203 -33.64 -20.61 11.40
N ASP A 204 -34.46 -20.05 12.31
CA ASP A 204 -34.78 -20.58 13.67
C ASP A 204 -33.56 -21.25 14.34
N SER A 205 -32.39 -20.65 14.14
CA SER A 205 -31.10 -21.26 14.48
C SER A 205 -30.51 -20.42 15.58
N GLY A 206 -30.32 -21.02 16.76
CA GLY A 206 -29.75 -20.40 17.97
C GLY A 206 -28.28 -19.97 17.84
N ILE A 207 -27.91 -19.43 16.69
CA ILE A 207 -26.63 -18.78 16.40
C ILE A 207 -26.67 -17.42 17.11
N SER A 208 -25.64 -17.14 17.91
CA SER A 208 -25.48 -15.84 18.57
C SER A 208 -25.44 -14.74 17.52
N TYR A 209 -26.34 -13.76 17.67
CA TYR A 209 -26.32 -12.53 16.90
C TYR A 209 -24.93 -11.88 17.01
N PHE A 210 -24.32 -11.50 15.90
CA PHE A 210 -23.13 -10.67 15.92
C PHE A 210 -23.56 -9.22 15.79
N ASP A 211 -23.13 -8.40 16.74
CA ASP A 211 -23.48 -6.98 16.76
C ASP A 211 -22.67 -6.23 15.69
N VAL A 212 -23.35 -5.80 14.63
CA VAL A 212 -22.72 -5.04 13.54
C VAL A 212 -22.57 -3.59 13.99
N ASN A 213 -21.33 -3.21 14.28
CA ASN A 213 -20.99 -1.86 14.66
C ASN A 213 -20.50 -1.05 13.45
N ILE A 214 -20.89 0.22 13.40
CA ILE A 214 -20.36 1.19 12.43
C ILE A 214 -18.85 1.38 12.66
N LEU A 215 -18.09 1.54 11.58
CA LEU A 215 -16.70 1.94 11.68
C LEU A 215 -16.63 3.40 12.13
N VAL A 216 -15.70 3.68 13.05
CA VAL A 216 -15.47 5.05 13.54
C VAL A 216 -14.32 5.64 12.75
N ASN A 217 -14.59 6.72 12.02
CA ASN A 217 -13.53 7.47 11.36
C ASN A 217 -12.79 8.32 12.41
N ASN A 218 -11.61 7.87 12.81
CA ASN A 218 -10.71 8.65 13.63
C ASN A 218 -9.54 9.16 12.76
N SER A 219 -9.67 10.40 12.29
CA SER A 219 -8.66 11.05 11.44
C SER A 219 -7.31 11.24 12.14
N ALA A 220 -7.22 11.05 13.47
CA ALA A 220 -5.96 11.10 14.20
C ALA A 220 -5.18 9.78 14.17
N SER A 221 -5.84 8.65 13.85
CA SER A 221 -5.22 7.31 13.91
C SER A 221 -5.25 6.56 12.58
N SER A 222 -6.11 6.93 11.63
CA SER A 222 -6.16 6.27 10.32
C SER A 222 -5.50 7.13 9.25
N ARG A 223 -4.58 6.50 8.52
CA ARG A 223 -3.90 7.02 7.34
C ARG A 223 -4.83 7.08 6.13
N PHE A 224 -5.85 6.23 6.08
CA PHE A 224 -6.74 6.11 4.92
C PHE A 224 -8.12 6.69 5.21
N PRO A 225 -8.59 7.67 4.41
CA PRO A 225 -9.95 8.18 4.57
C PRO A 225 -10.99 7.10 4.18
N PRO A 226 -12.24 7.19 4.67
CA PRO A 226 -13.31 6.23 4.35
C PRO A 226 -13.55 5.97 2.86
N ASN A 227 -13.33 6.98 2.02
CA ASN A 227 -13.51 6.92 0.57
C ASN A 227 -12.25 6.46 -0.18
N ALA A 228 -11.19 6.05 0.53
CA ALA A 228 -10.01 5.47 -0.10
C ALA A 228 -10.37 4.13 -0.75
N SER A 229 -9.88 3.92 -1.97
CA SER A 229 -10.03 2.63 -2.64
C SER A 229 -9.28 1.54 -1.89
N LEU A 230 -9.85 0.34 -1.87
CA LEU A 230 -9.18 -0.84 -1.36
C LEU A 230 -7.91 -1.13 -2.15
N SER A 231 -7.81 -0.75 -3.43
CA SER A 231 -6.55 -0.79 -4.18
C SER A 231 -5.45 -0.01 -3.47
N THR A 232 -5.71 1.24 -3.07
CA THR A 232 -4.74 2.09 -2.36
C THR A 232 -4.33 1.46 -1.02
N ILE A 233 -5.30 0.94 -0.26
CA ILE A 233 -5.07 0.35 1.06
C ILE A 233 -4.27 -0.96 0.94
N VAL A 234 -4.68 -1.86 0.04
CA VAL A 234 -4.05 -3.16 -0.20
C VAL A 234 -2.62 -2.98 -0.72
N LYS A 235 -2.39 -2.06 -1.66
CA LYS A 235 -1.04 -1.76 -2.17
C LYS A 235 -0.11 -1.24 -1.07
N ALA A 236 -0.65 -0.67 -0.01
CA ALA A 236 0.09 -0.25 1.18
C ALA A 236 0.15 -1.34 2.28
N LEU A 237 -0.03 -2.62 1.91
CA LEU A 237 -0.04 -3.78 2.82
C LEU A 237 -1.14 -3.72 3.90
N LEU A 238 -2.15 -2.87 3.72
CA LEU A 238 -3.16 -2.59 4.76
C LEU A 238 -2.54 -2.12 6.08
N VAL A 239 -1.34 -1.53 6.04
CA VAL A 239 -0.62 -1.01 7.21
C VAL A 239 -0.94 0.46 7.40
N GLU A 240 -1.45 0.80 8.59
CA GLU A 240 -1.71 2.17 9.01
C GLU A 240 -0.41 2.93 9.29
N GLU A 241 0.47 2.36 10.11
CA GLU A 241 1.73 3.00 10.53
C GLU A 241 2.84 1.96 10.77
N TRP A 242 4.07 2.33 10.40
CA TRP A 242 5.29 1.62 10.77
C TRP A 242 5.92 2.34 11.96
N ASN A 243 5.92 1.71 13.14
CA ASN A 243 6.45 2.29 14.37
C ASN A 243 7.65 1.47 14.88
N PRO A 244 8.85 1.65 14.30
CA PRO A 244 10.03 0.92 14.75
C PRO A 244 10.52 1.47 16.09
N VAL A 245 11.02 0.57 16.95
CA VAL A 245 11.63 0.93 18.22
C VAL A 245 13.10 0.52 18.20
N PHE A 246 13.98 1.49 18.40
CA PHE A 246 15.42 1.28 18.43
C PHE A 246 15.97 1.58 19.82
N SER A 247 17.10 0.95 20.17
CA SER A 247 17.77 1.15 21.45
C SER A 247 19.23 1.54 21.21
N PHE A 248 19.55 2.83 21.35
CA PHE A 248 20.93 3.31 21.25
C PHE A 248 21.84 2.73 22.34
N ASP A 249 21.31 2.53 23.56
CA ASP A 249 22.08 1.96 24.67
C ASP A 249 22.61 0.56 24.34
N GLN A 250 21.73 -0.33 23.89
CA GLN A 250 22.11 -1.67 23.41
C GLN A 250 23.13 -1.64 22.27
N TYR A 251 23.00 -0.69 21.33
CA TYR A 251 23.98 -0.52 20.25
C TYR A 251 25.34 -0.08 20.81
N TYR A 252 25.35 0.92 21.70
CA TYR A 252 26.57 1.45 22.29
C TYR A 252 27.29 0.41 23.12
N GLU A 253 26.58 -0.38 23.94
CA GLU A 253 27.16 -1.46 24.74
C GLU A 253 27.88 -2.52 23.88
N GLN A 254 27.35 -2.82 22.69
CA GLN A 254 27.96 -3.80 21.78
C GLN A 254 29.09 -3.22 20.93
N CYS A 255 29.01 -1.94 20.58
CA CYS A 255 29.97 -1.31 19.67
C CYS A 255 31.05 -0.48 20.37
N ALA A 256 30.95 -0.26 21.69
CA ALA A 256 31.90 0.57 22.44
C ALA A 256 33.35 0.10 22.25
N PRO A 257 34.28 1.01 21.88
CA PRO A 257 35.66 0.64 21.68
C PRO A 257 36.30 0.23 23.00
N SER A 258 36.99 -0.91 23.01
CA SER A 258 37.76 -1.35 24.19
C SER A 258 38.96 -0.44 24.50
N LYS A 259 39.42 0.34 23.51
CA LYS A 259 40.50 1.33 23.64
C LYS A 259 40.18 2.57 22.82
N CYS A 260 40.25 3.74 23.46
CA CYS A 260 40.15 5.02 22.77
C CYS A 260 41.55 5.43 22.28
N THR A 261 41.70 5.68 20.99
CA THR A 261 42.94 6.23 20.41
C THR A 261 42.72 7.71 20.16
N TYR A 262 43.54 8.56 20.76
CA TYR A 262 43.52 9.99 20.48
C TYR A 262 44.65 10.33 19.49
N SER A 263 44.34 11.05 18.42
CA SER A 263 45.37 11.66 17.57
C SER A 263 45.82 12.96 18.21
N GLN A 264 46.98 12.97 18.84
CA GLN A 264 47.64 14.23 19.17
C GLN A 264 48.30 14.76 17.90
N GLU A 265 47.78 15.87 17.37
CA GLU A 265 48.54 16.70 16.44
C GLU A 265 49.61 17.45 17.23
N VAL A 266 50.71 16.76 17.54
CA VAL A 266 51.90 17.44 18.01
C VAL A 266 52.50 18.15 16.81
N ARG A 267 52.42 19.48 16.80
CA ARG A 267 53.12 20.35 15.84
C ARG A 267 54.62 20.22 16.12
N THR A 268 55.22 19.09 15.75
CA THR A 268 56.66 18.89 15.83
C THR A 268 57.26 19.84 14.80
N THR A 269 58.08 20.78 15.26
CA THR A 269 58.98 21.50 14.36
C THR A 269 59.88 20.45 13.72
N ASP A 270 59.57 20.08 12.48
CA ASP A 270 60.36 19.12 11.70
C ASP A 270 61.83 19.56 11.72
N PHE A 271 62.75 18.61 11.88
CA PHE A 271 64.19 18.85 11.83
C PHE A 271 64.58 19.57 10.53
N LEU A 272 63.89 19.26 9.43
CA LEU A 272 63.99 19.99 8.16
C LEU A 272 63.61 21.47 8.29
N GLY A 273 62.57 21.80 9.05
CA GLY A 273 62.15 23.17 9.31
C GLY A 273 63.21 23.98 10.05
N VAL A 274 63.91 23.36 11.01
CA VAL A 274 65.02 24.00 11.73
C VAL A 274 66.19 24.29 10.78
N ILE A 275 66.53 23.35 9.89
CA ILE A 275 67.59 23.54 8.89
C ILE A 275 67.23 24.66 7.91
N ILE A 276 66.00 24.68 7.39
CA ILE A 276 65.52 25.72 6.47
C ILE A 276 65.60 27.10 7.13
N PHE A 277 65.24 27.21 8.41
CA PHE A 277 65.31 28.46 9.15
C PHE A 277 66.76 28.96 9.30
N VAL A 278 67.71 28.07 9.63
CA VAL A 278 69.13 28.43 9.75
C VAL A 278 69.71 28.86 8.40
N ILE A 279 69.42 28.13 7.32
CA ILE A 279 69.86 28.49 5.96
C ILE A 279 69.30 29.85 5.54
N SER A 280 68.02 30.11 5.85
CA SER A 280 67.37 31.38 5.52
C SER A 280 67.99 32.57 6.28
N ILE A 281 68.37 32.39 7.55
CA ILE A 281 69.06 33.42 8.34
C ILE A 281 70.44 33.71 7.76
N ILE A 282 71.24 32.67 7.48
CA ILE A 282 72.59 32.84 6.95
C ILE A 282 72.54 33.51 5.56
N GLY A 283 71.65 33.03 4.68
CA GLY A 283 71.46 33.58 3.34
C GLY A 283 70.97 35.04 3.38
N GLY A 284 69.99 35.33 4.22
CA GLY A 284 69.46 36.68 4.41
C GLY A 284 70.49 37.65 4.97
N LEU A 285 71.31 37.21 5.93
CA LEU A 285 72.37 38.03 6.51
C LEU A 285 73.44 38.38 5.48
N ILE A 286 73.90 37.42 4.67
CA ILE A 286 74.91 37.67 3.63
C ILE A 286 74.37 38.63 2.56
N ALA A 287 73.13 38.42 2.11
CA ALA A 287 72.49 39.28 1.12
C ALA A 287 72.30 40.71 1.66
N GLY A 288 71.82 40.84 2.90
CA GLY A 288 71.63 42.12 3.58
C GLY A 288 72.94 42.90 3.74
N VAL A 289 74.00 42.24 4.20
CA VAL A 289 75.32 42.86 4.36
C VAL A 289 75.88 43.35 3.02
N ARG A 290 75.73 42.58 1.93
CA ARG A 290 76.17 43.02 0.58
C ARG A 290 75.40 44.24 0.09
N LEU A 291 74.10 44.29 0.36
CA LEU A 291 73.23 45.40 -0.06
C LEU A 291 73.58 46.69 0.71
N ILE A 292 73.76 46.59 2.02
CA ILE A 292 74.20 47.70 2.88
C ILE A 292 75.60 48.18 2.46
N ALA A 293 76.55 47.26 2.26
CA ALA A 293 77.90 47.61 1.83
C ALA A 293 77.90 48.35 0.47
N SER A 294 77.10 47.90 -0.50
CA SER A 294 76.97 48.56 -1.80
C SER A 294 76.37 49.98 -1.68
N LEU A 295 75.38 50.16 -0.79
CA LEU A 295 74.79 51.47 -0.51
C LEU A 295 75.80 52.42 0.15
N LEU A 296 76.57 51.94 1.12
CA LEU A 296 77.60 52.74 1.80
C LEU A 296 78.70 53.20 0.82
N ILE A 297 79.16 52.31 -0.07
CA ILE A 297 80.16 52.67 -1.10
C ILE A 297 79.59 53.73 -2.06
N LYS A 298 78.34 53.58 -2.51
CA LYS A 298 77.70 54.59 -3.37
C LYS A 298 77.54 55.95 -2.66
N MET A 299 77.21 55.96 -1.37
CA MET A 299 77.12 57.23 -0.62
C MET A 299 78.48 57.90 -0.48
N ILE A 300 79.54 57.14 -0.19
CA ILE A 300 80.91 57.68 -0.08
C ILE A 300 81.39 58.21 -1.44
N ALA A 301 81.08 57.53 -2.55
CA ALA A 301 81.47 57.94 -3.89
C ALA A 301 80.71 59.17 -4.44
N VAL A 302 79.58 59.54 -3.84
CA VAL A 302 78.81 60.76 -4.19
C VAL A 302 79.17 61.95 -3.29
N LEU A 303 79.83 61.70 -2.15
CA LEU A 303 80.29 62.70 -1.19
C LEU A 303 81.73 63.21 -1.44
N TRP A 304 82.40 62.69 -2.47
CA TRP A 304 83.70 63.14 -2.99
C TRP A 304 83.53 63.74 -4.39
#